data_AF-A0A7I9ZXA8-F1
#
_entry.id   AF-A0A7I9ZXA8-F1
#
_cell.length_a   1.000
_cell.length_b   1.000
_cell.length_c   1.000
_cell.angle_alpha   90.00
_cell.angle_beta   90.00
_cell.angle_gamma   90.00
#
_symmetry.space_group_name_H-M   'P 1'
#
loop_
_entity.id
_entity.type
_entity.pdbx_description
1 polymer ?
#
loop_
_entity_poly.entity_id
_entity_poly.type
_entity_poly.pdbx_seq_one_letter_code
_entity_poly.pdbx_strand_id
1 'polypeptide(L)'
;MEIDKRYKTPSIGIYNRNVFECTECGTSILNDYYKHICGIAEAPVGTVSVKECPTCFTKYNSHLSTTDYSLFLHSIKKGENLHFKPNKL
;
A
#
# COMPACT_ATOMS: atom_id res chain seq x y z
N MET A 1 16.05 2.14 -1.34
CA MET A 1 15.34 0.88 -0.99
C MET A 1 15.05 0.16 -2.29
N GLU A 2 15.35 -1.13 -2.40
CA GLU A 2 15.03 -1.91 -3.60
C GLU A 2 13.66 -2.61 -3.43
N ILE A 3 12.73 -2.32 -4.33
CA ILE A 3 11.39 -2.91 -4.34
C ILE A 3 11.37 -4.13 -5.24
N ASP A 4 10.88 -5.25 -4.72
CA ASP A 4 10.69 -6.47 -5.51
C ASP A 4 9.69 -6.21 -6.64
N LYS A 5 10.05 -6.61 -7.86
CA LYS A 5 9.25 -6.41 -9.07
C LYS A 5 7.82 -6.94 -8.95
N ARG A 6 7.57 -7.94 -8.10
CA ARG A 6 6.24 -8.53 -7.86
C ARG A 6 5.26 -7.57 -7.21
N TYR A 7 5.77 -6.57 -6.49
CA TYR A 7 4.95 -5.59 -5.77
C TYR A 7 4.85 -4.26 -6.52
N LYS A 8 5.53 -4.13 -7.66
CA LYS A 8 5.52 -2.89 -8.45
C LYS A 8 4.21 -2.72 -9.22
N THR A 9 3.69 -1.51 -9.21
CA THR A 9 2.49 -1.10 -9.97
C THR A 9 2.75 0.26 -10.64
N PRO A 10 2.01 0.62 -11.70
CA PRO A 10 1.98 2.01 -12.17
C PRO A 10 1.58 2.96 -11.04
N SER A 11 2.06 4.20 -11.13
CA SER A 11 1.61 5.27 -10.23
C SER A 11 0.13 5.55 -10.45
N ILE A 12 -0.69 5.28 -9.42
CA ILE A 12 -2.16 5.37 -9.47
C ILE A 12 -2.65 6.06 -8.21
N GLY A 13 -3.72 6.83 -8.36
CA GLY A 13 -4.41 7.50 -7.25
C GLY A 13 -3.82 8.85 -6.89
N ILE A 14 -4.56 9.60 -6.07
CA ILE A 14 -4.13 10.90 -5.57
C ILE A 14 -3.16 10.71 -4.41
N TYR A 15 -2.12 11.55 -4.37
CA TYR A 15 -1.21 11.59 -3.23
C TYR A 15 -1.95 12.11 -2.00
N ASN A 16 -1.92 11.33 -0.93
CA ASN A 16 -2.65 11.57 0.30
C ASN A 16 -1.69 11.74 1.48
N ARG A 17 -1.69 12.94 2.06
CA ARG A 17 -0.92 13.26 3.28
C ARG A 17 -1.54 12.62 4.53
N ASN A 18 -2.85 12.42 4.54
CA ASN A 18 -3.57 11.74 5.62
C ASN A 18 -3.49 10.24 5.36
N VAL A 19 -2.27 9.70 5.50
CA VAL A 19 -1.80 8.35 5.11
C VAL A 19 -2.83 7.23 5.29
N PHE A 20 -3.63 7.32 6.37
CA PHE A 20 -4.55 6.31 6.85
C PHE A 20 -6.02 6.53 6.49
N GLU A 21 -6.41 7.67 5.92
CA GLU A 21 -7.82 7.98 5.63
C GLU A 21 -8.07 8.02 4.14
N CYS A 22 -9.15 7.41 3.67
CA CYS A 22 -9.55 7.53 2.27
C CYS A 22 -9.94 8.98 1.94
N THR A 23 -9.39 9.53 0.85
CA THR A 23 -9.65 10.91 0.39
C THR A 23 -11.10 11.14 -0.03
N GLU A 24 -11.82 10.08 -0.40
CA GLU A 24 -13.20 10.19 -0.92
C GLU A 24 -14.26 9.95 0.16
N CYS A 25 -14.11 8.90 0.97
CA CYS A 25 -15.16 8.48 1.91
C CYS A 25 -14.75 8.57 3.39
N GLY A 26 -13.53 9.02 3.69
CA GLY A 26 -13.04 9.17 5.07
C GLY A 26 -12.82 7.87 5.84
N THR A 27 -13.01 6.70 5.21
CA THR A 27 -12.72 5.42 5.87
C THR A 27 -11.26 5.35 6.30
N SER A 28 -11.03 5.12 7.59
CA SER A 28 -9.70 4.93 8.16
C SER A 28 -9.23 3.48 8.03
N ILE A 29 -7.99 3.31 7.59
CA ILE A 29 -7.26 2.04 7.53
C ILE A 29 -6.10 2.00 8.53
N LEU A 30 -6.07 2.86 9.56
CA LEU A 30 -4.94 2.99 10.49
C LEU A 30 -4.46 1.63 11.05
N ASN A 31 -5.40 0.79 11.48
CA ASN A 31 -5.08 -0.52 12.09
C ASN A 31 -4.76 -1.61 11.05
N ASP A 32 -5.11 -1.39 9.79
CA ASP A 32 -5.05 -2.38 8.71
C ASP A 32 -4.23 -1.88 7.52
N TYR A 33 -3.42 -0.85 7.71
CA TYR A 33 -2.76 -0.09 6.65
C TYR A 33 -2.04 -0.99 5.65
N TYR A 34 -1.24 -1.94 6.15
CA TYR A 34 -0.47 -2.88 5.33
C TYR A 34 -1.33 -3.90 4.59
N LYS A 35 -2.54 -4.19 5.07
CA LYS A 35 -3.45 -5.15 4.42
C LYS A 35 -4.01 -4.61 3.10
N HIS A 36 -4.15 -3.29 3.01
CA HIS A 36 -4.76 -2.58 1.89
C HIS A 36 -3.75 -2.04 0.88
N ILE A 37 -2.44 -2.25 1.09
CA ILE A 37 -1.43 -1.95 0.08
C ILE A 37 -1.59 -2.94 -1.07
N CYS A 38 -1.93 -2.41 -2.25
CA CYS A 38 -2.15 -3.15 -3.49
C CYS A 38 -1.03 -2.99 -4.50
N GLY A 39 -0.03 -2.15 -4.20
CA GLY A 39 1.20 -2.07 -4.95
C GLY A 39 2.13 -0.96 -4.46
N ILE A 40 3.32 -0.90 -5.05
CA ILE A 40 4.35 0.09 -4.77
C ILE A 40 4.73 0.73 -6.10
N ALA A 41 4.78 2.06 -6.13
CA ALA A 41 5.08 2.83 -7.33
C ALA A 41 6.20 3.83 -7.08
N GLU A 42 6.93 4.16 -8.15
CA GLU A 42 7.80 5.33 -8.16
C GLU A 42 6.99 6.54 -8.63
N ALA A 43 7.12 7.65 -7.90
CA ALA A 43 6.49 8.92 -8.21
C ALA A 43 7.54 10.05 -8.14
N PRO A 44 7.26 11.26 -8.67
CA PRO A 44 8.20 12.39 -8.58
C PRO A 44 8.60 12.76 -7.15
N VAL A 45 7.73 12.46 -6.18
CA VAL A 45 8.01 12.68 -4.75
C VAL A 45 8.90 11.59 -4.15
N GLY A 46 9.06 10.44 -4.81
CA GLY A 46 9.80 9.27 -4.36
C GLY A 46 8.95 7.99 -4.42
N THR A 47 9.41 6.94 -3.74
CA THR A 47 8.67 5.67 -3.65
C THR A 47 7.42 5.81 -2.78
N VAL A 48 6.29 5.35 -3.31
CA VAL A 48 4.98 5.43 -2.65
C VAL A 48 4.30 4.06 -2.55
N SER A 49 3.52 3.86 -1.50
CA SER A 49 2.56 2.76 -1.40
C SER A 49 1.27 3.18 -2.10
N VAL A 50 0.70 2.29 -2.91
CA VAL A 50 -0.64 2.43 -3.46
C VAL A 50 -1.58 1.58 -2.61
N LYS A 51 -2.66 2.19 -2.12
CA LYS A 51 -3.67 1.51 -1.30
C LYS A 51 -5.03 1.60 -1.95
N GLU A 52 -5.85 0.59 -1.72
CA GLU A 52 -7.24 0.56 -2.13
C GLU A 52 -8.14 0.68 -0.90
N CYS A 53 -9.07 1.64 -0.92
CA CYS A 53 -10.05 1.80 0.16
C CYS A 53 -10.95 0.55 0.24
N PRO A 54 -11.14 -0.07 1.42
CA PRO A 54 -12.02 -1.23 1.55
C PRO A 54 -13.50 -0.92 1.37
N THR A 55 -13.90 0.35 1.48
CA THR A 55 -15.31 0.76 1.43
C THR A 55 -15.73 1.21 0.03
N CYS A 56 -14.97 2.10 -0.59
CA CYS A 56 -15.32 2.73 -1.87
C CYS A 56 -14.37 2.34 -3.02
N PHE A 57 -13.38 1.49 -2.76
CA PHE A 57 -12.40 1.01 -3.75
C PHE A 57 -11.54 2.10 -4.43
N THR A 58 -11.63 3.35 -3.97
CA THR A 58 -10.74 4.41 -4.43
C THR A 58 -9.30 4.06 -4.11
N LYS A 59 -8.43 4.21 -5.10
CA LYS A 59 -6.99 4.09 -4.94
C LYS A 59 -6.36 5.44 -4.63
N TYR A 60 -5.47 5.45 -3.65
CA TYR A 60 -4.69 6.62 -3.25
C TYR A 60 -3.29 6.18 -2.84
N ASN A 61 -2.34 7.09 -2.84
CA ASN A 61 -0.95 6.78 -2.51
C ASN A 61 -0.37 7.69 -1.43
N SER A 62 0.67 7.22 -0.76
CA SER A 62 1.47 8.02 0.18
C SER A 62 2.91 7.54 0.17
N HIS A 63 3.83 8.34 0.73
CA HIS A 63 5.21 7.91 0.90
C HIS A 63 5.33 6.53 1.57
N LEU A 64 6.28 5.74 1.08
CA LEU A 64 6.65 4.45 1.64
C LEU A 64 8.06 4.54 2.22
N SER A 65 8.17 4.43 3.55
CA SER A 65 9.47 4.29 4.20
C SER A 65 9.99 2.84 4.13
N THR A 66 11.27 2.64 4.43
CA THR A 66 11.87 1.31 4.57
C THR A 66 11.17 0.47 5.65
N THR A 67 10.73 1.11 6.73
CA THR A 67 9.96 0.46 7.81
C THR A 67 8.60 0.01 7.31
N ASP A 68 7.89 0.87 6.57
CA ASP A 68 6.58 0.53 6.00
C ASP A 68 6.70 -0.65 5.03
N TYR A 69 7.75 -0.65 4.21
CA TYR A 69 8.00 -1.75 3.29
C TYR A 69 8.28 -3.06 4.02
N SER A 70 9.04 -3.02 5.11
CA SER A 70 9.32 -4.21 5.94
C SER A 70 8.04 -4.77 6.58
N LEU A 71 7.16 -3.90 7.08
CA LEU A 71 5.87 -4.29 7.66
C LEU A 71 4.89 -4.79 6.60
N PHE A 72 4.89 -4.21 5.41
CA PHE A 72 4.18 -4.73 4.25
C PHE A 72 4.62 -6.16 3.91
N LEU A 73 5.91 -6.42 3.77
CA LEU A 73 6.43 -7.77 3.51
C LEU A 73 6.07 -8.76 4.63
N HIS A 74 6.10 -8.30 5.89
CA HIS A 74 5.66 -9.11 7.03
C HIS A 74 4.18 -9.51 6.92
N SER A 75 3.31 -8.55 6.56
CA SER A 75 1.86 -8.81 6.39
C SER A 75 1.58 -9.84 5.29
N ILE A 76 2.36 -9.82 4.19
CA ILE A 76 2.27 -10.83 3.13
C ILE A 76 2.68 -12.20 3.66
N LYS A 77 3.82 -12.27 4.37
CA LYS A 77 4.31 -13.53 4.94
C LYS A 77 3.31 -14.15 5.93
N LYS A 78 2.57 -13.33 6.66
CA LYS A 78 1.49 -13.75 7.57
C LYS A 78 0.19 -14.11 6.86
N GLY A 79 0.05 -13.80 5.58
CA GLY A 79 -1.18 -14.02 4.81
C GLY A 79 -2.28 -12.98 5.10
N GLU A 80 -1.92 -11.85 5.70
CA GLU A 80 -2.85 -10.79 6.10
C GLU A 80 -3.12 -9.79 4.98
N ASN A 81 -2.19 -9.64 4.02
CA ASN A 81 -2.38 -8.75 2.89
C ASN A 81 -3.48 -9.26 1.94
N LEU A 82 -4.36 -8.36 1.52
CA LEU A 82 -5.52 -8.70 0.71
C LEU A 82 -5.17 -8.92 -0.77
N HIS A 83 -4.11 -8.29 -1.25
CA HIS A 83 -3.73 -8.23 -2.67
C HIS A 83 -2.59 -9.20 -3.03
N PHE A 84 -1.71 -9.50 -2.08
CA PHE A 84 -0.56 -10.36 -2.27
C PHE A 84 -0.62 -11.55 -1.29
N LYS A 85 -0.38 -12.75 -1.82
CA LYS A 85 -0.36 -13.98 -1.03
C LYS A 85 1.07 -14.42 -0.73
N PRO A 86 1.30 -15.13 0.40
CA PRO A 86 2.59 -15.77 0.63
C PRO A 86 2.87 -16.72 -0.54
N ASN A 87 4.11 -16.70 -1.04
CA ASN A 87 4.55 -17.76 -1.95
C ASN A 87 4.38 -19.10 -1.22
N LYS A 88 3.61 -20.02 -1.80
CA LYS A 88 3.71 -21.42 -1.41
C LYS A 88 5.09 -21.89 -1.89
N LEU A 89 5.96 -22.24 -0.94
CA LEU A 89 7.16 -23.02 -1.22
C LEU A 89 6.75 -24.39 -1.77
#